data_AF-A0A194QFP6-F1
#
_entry.id   AF-A0A194QFP6-F1
#
_cell.length_a   1.000
_cell.length_b   1.000
_cell.length_c   1.000
_cell.angle_alpha   90.00
_cell.angle_beta   90.00
_cell.angle_gamma   90.00
#
_symmetry.space_group_name_H-M   'P 1'
#
loop_
_entity.id
_entity.type
_entity.pdbx_description
1 polymer ?
#
loop_
_entity_poly.entity_id
_entity_poly.type
_entity_poly.pdbx_seq_one_letter_code
_entity_poly.pdbx_strand_id
1 'polypeptide(L)'
;MVFVVIQPEVFEKTACLNVLTKQEVSPCVEKEEVKVEVERFIDHARQMEAFFLQKRFLLSAMKPELLVKEDNNELKCELQRKDELLRRHYDKVTQWHGLLADLQGHTVYNKCQQQSAPPALQQAASPMPQPCAVQQSVQARYAQAQQMAAAQQAALQQQALQQQQVPRPPHPPAYPAGPQRR
;
A
#
# COMPACT_ATOMS: atom_id res chain seq x y z
N MET A 1 -9.58 10.57 -20.83
CA MET A 1 -9.46 9.16 -21.28
C MET A 1 -10.82 8.51 -21.51
N VAL A 2 -11.78 8.64 -20.58
CA VAL A 2 -13.16 8.14 -20.73
C VAL A 2 -13.85 8.64 -22.01
N PHE A 3 -13.72 9.93 -22.35
CA PHE A 3 -14.30 10.53 -23.58
C PHE A 3 -13.77 9.94 -24.90
N VAL A 4 -12.51 9.46 -24.93
CA VAL A 4 -11.90 8.84 -26.12
C VAL A 4 -12.32 7.37 -26.26
N VAL A 5 -12.83 6.75 -25.19
CA VAL A 5 -13.36 5.37 -25.20
C VAL A 5 -14.83 5.34 -25.60
N ILE A 6 -15.61 6.38 -25.25
CA ILE A 6 -17.05 6.46 -25.55
C ILE A 6 -17.32 6.73 -27.05
N GLN A 7 -16.54 7.58 -27.71
CA GLN A 7 -16.70 7.90 -29.14
C GLN A 7 -16.58 6.69 -30.10
N PRO A 8 -15.56 5.82 -30.00
CA PRO A 8 -15.46 4.63 -30.86
C PRO A 8 -16.51 3.56 -30.54
N GLU A 9 -16.98 3.47 -29.28
CA GLU A 9 -18.07 2.55 -28.90
C GLU A 9 -19.37 2.83 -29.65
N VAL A 10 -19.68 4.10 -29.93
CA VAL A 10 -20.89 4.50 -30.65
C VAL A 10 -20.77 4.19 -32.14
N PHE A 11 -19.59 4.38 -32.73
CA PHE A 11 -19.37 4.17 -34.17
C PHE A 11 -19.48 2.69 -34.58
N GLU A 12 -18.90 1.77 -33.81
CA GLU A 12 -18.84 0.34 -34.16
C GLU A 12 -20.15 -0.40 -33.86
N LYS A 13 -20.84 -0.04 -32.76
CA LYS A 13 -22.21 -0.51 -32.49
C LYS A 13 -23.18 -0.07 -33.61
N THR A 14 -23.03 1.16 -34.10
CA THR A 14 -23.85 1.69 -35.20
C THR A 14 -23.60 0.92 -36.50
N ALA A 15 -22.37 0.47 -36.77
CA ALA A 15 -22.07 -0.34 -37.96
C ALA A 15 -22.76 -1.72 -37.92
N CYS A 16 -22.70 -2.44 -36.80
CA CYS A 16 -23.45 -3.69 -36.62
C CYS A 16 -24.96 -3.48 -36.71
N LEU A 17 -25.47 -2.39 -36.13
CA LEU A 17 -26.89 -2.07 -36.17
C LEU A 17 -27.36 -1.79 -37.60
N ASN A 18 -26.59 -1.02 -38.37
CA ASN A 18 -26.91 -0.65 -39.75
C ASN A 18 -26.97 -1.86 -40.69
N VAL A 19 -26.19 -2.91 -40.44
CA VAL A 19 -26.26 -4.18 -41.17
C VAL A 19 -27.60 -4.89 -40.92
N LEU A 20 -28.14 -4.79 -39.71
CA LEU A 20 -29.40 -5.44 -39.32
C LEU A 20 -30.65 -4.61 -39.65
N THR A 21 -30.54 -3.28 -39.73
CA THR A 21 -31.68 -2.36 -39.85
C THR A 21 -31.88 -1.76 -41.23
N LYS A 22 -31.02 -2.06 -42.21
CA LYS A 22 -31.26 -1.70 -43.62
C LYS A 22 -32.47 -2.47 -44.15
N GLN A 23 -33.64 -1.84 -44.05
CA GLN A 23 -34.87 -2.33 -44.63
C GLN A 23 -34.92 -1.93 -46.12
N GLU A 24 -34.48 -2.82 -47.00
CA GLU A 24 -34.68 -2.66 -48.44
C GLU A 24 -36.10 -3.15 -48.80
N VAL A 25 -36.90 -2.27 -49.39
CA VAL A 25 -38.29 -2.53 -49.79
C VAL A 25 -38.29 -3.30 -51.12
N SER A 26 -37.86 -4.55 -51.11
CA SER A 26 -37.79 -5.41 -52.30
C SER A 26 -38.21 -6.85 -51.97
N PRO A 27 -39.22 -7.44 -52.65
CA PRO A 27 -39.69 -8.80 -52.35
C PRO A 27 -38.76 -9.92 -52.85
N CYS A 28 -37.59 -9.60 -53.41
CA CYS A 28 -36.66 -10.58 -53.98
C CYS A 28 -35.24 -10.26 -53.55
N VAL A 29 -34.92 -10.51 -52.28
CA VAL A 29 -33.53 -10.47 -51.81
C VAL A 29 -32.88 -11.77 -52.25
N GLU A 30 -31.85 -11.70 -53.11
CA GLU A 30 -31.12 -12.88 -53.53
C GLU A 30 -30.47 -13.55 -52.31
N LYS A 31 -30.57 -14.88 -52.23
CA LYS A 31 -30.00 -15.68 -51.13
C LYS A 31 -28.49 -15.45 -50.95
N GLU A 32 -27.81 -15.04 -52.03
CA GLU A 32 -26.40 -14.66 -52.06
C GLU A 32 -26.14 -13.36 -51.28
N GLU A 33 -26.99 -12.35 -51.45
CA GLU A 33 -26.87 -11.03 -50.81
C GLU A 33 -27.07 -11.13 -49.29
N VAL A 34 -28.06 -11.93 -48.87
CA VAL A 34 -28.27 -12.23 -47.44
C VAL A 34 -27.04 -12.90 -46.83
N LYS A 35 -26.40 -13.81 -47.57
CA LYS A 35 -25.21 -14.52 -47.08
C LYS A 35 -24.02 -13.56 -46.88
N VAL A 36 -23.80 -12.66 -47.83
CA VAL A 36 -22.75 -11.62 -47.74
C VAL A 36 -23.00 -10.69 -46.56
N GLU A 37 -24.25 -10.27 -46.34
CA GLU A 37 -24.60 -9.34 -45.26
C GLU A 37 -24.46 -10.00 -43.87
N VAL A 38 -24.76 -11.29 -43.76
CA VAL A 38 -24.52 -12.10 -42.55
C VAL A 38 -23.02 -12.25 -42.27
N GLU A 39 -22.20 -12.55 -43.28
CA GLU A 39 -20.75 -12.61 -43.11
C GLU A 39 -20.18 -11.24 -42.67
N ARG A 40 -20.67 -10.16 -43.28
CA ARG A 40 -20.32 -8.79 -42.88
C ARG A 40 -20.70 -8.51 -41.43
N PHE A 41 -21.90 -8.90 -40.98
CA PHE A 41 -22.30 -8.75 -39.59
C PHE A 41 -21.36 -9.50 -38.63
N ILE A 42 -21.02 -10.74 -38.96
CA ILE A 42 -20.14 -11.59 -38.15
C ILE A 42 -18.76 -10.94 -38.00
N ASP A 43 -18.22 -10.36 -39.08
CA ASP A 43 -16.93 -9.67 -39.03
C ASP A 43 -16.97 -8.43 -38.13
N HIS A 44 -18.03 -7.62 -38.22
CA HIS A 44 -18.18 -6.45 -37.35
C HIS A 44 -18.38 -6.86 -35.88
N ALA A 45 -19.15 -7.92 -35.61
CA ALA A 45 -19.33 -8.45 -34.27
C ALA A 45 -18.01 -8.95 -33.66
N ARG A 46 -17.17 -9.61 -34.47
CA ARG A 46 -15.81 -10.05 -34.06
C ARG A 46 -14.86 -8.88 -33.82
N GLN A 47 -14.92 -7.82 -34.65
CA GLN A 47 -14.14 -6.60 -34.43
C GLN A 47 -14.52 -5.93 -33.10
N MET A 48 -15.82 -5.84 -32.82
CA MET A 48 -16.31 -5.33 -31.53
C MET A 48 -15.82 -6.17 -30.36
N GLU A 49 -15.91 -7.51 -30.44
CA GLU A 49 -15.42 -8.40 -29.39
C GLU A 49 -13.92 -8.16 -29.13
N ALA A 50 -13.09 -8.11 -30.19
CA ALA A 50 -11.67 -7.84 -30.08
C ALA A 50 -11.38 -6.46 -29.45
N PHE A 51 -12.13 -5.44 -29.83
CA PHE A 51 -12.02 -4.09 -29.27
C PHE A 51 -12.30 -4.08 -27.75
N PHE A 52 -13.40 -4.68 -27.32
CA PHE A 52 -13.77 -4.73 -25.90
C PHE A 52 -12.79 -5.56 -25.06
N LEU A 53 -12.31 -6.68 -25.61
CA LEU A 53 -11.29 -7.50 -24.95
C LEU A 53 -9.98 -6.71 -24.78
N GLN A 54 -9.53 -5.98 -25.80
CA GLN A 54 -8.34 -5.15 -25.73
C GLN A 54 -8.48 -4.03 -24.68
N LYS A 55 -9.63 -3.35 -24.64
CA LYS A 55 -9.92 -2.33 -23.63
C LYS A 55 -9.93 -2.89 -22.21
N ARG A 56 -10.56 -4.05 -22.01
CA ARG A 56 -10.60 -4.74 -20.72
C ARG A 56 -9.20 -5.17 -20.26
N PHE A 57 -8.37 -5.69 -21.18
CA PHE A 57 -6.98 -6.05 -20.90
C PHE A 57 -6.18 -4.83 -20.46
N LEU A 58 -6.26 -3.72 -21.21
CA LEU A 58 -5.58 -2.47 -20.88
C LEU A 58 -6.01 -1.93 -19.50
N LEU A 59 -7.31 -1.93 -19.20
CA LEU A 59 -7.81 -1.51 -17.88
C LEU A 59 -7.31 -2.41 -16.75
N SER A 60 -7.24 -3.73 -16.98
CA SER A 60 -6.70 -4.68 -16.01
C SER A 60 -5.21 -4.45 -15.76
N ALA A 61 -4.46 -4.11 -16.81
CA ALA A 61 -3.04 -3.79 -16.75
C ALA A 61 -2.74 -2.38 -16.21
N MET A 62 -3.74 -1.50 -16.03
CA MET A 62 -3.58 -0.18 -15.42
C MET A 62 -4.08 -0.12 -13.96
N LYS A 63 -4.85 -1.13 -13.53
CA LYS A 63 -5.42 -1.20 -12.18
C LYS A 63 -4.34 -1.29 -11.09
N PRO A 64 -3.28 -2.11 -11.23
CA PRO A 64 -2.17 -2.15 -10.26
C PRO A 64 -1.51 -0.77 -10.08
N GLU A 65 -1.30 -0.03 -11.16
CA GLU A 65 -0.61 1.26 -11.20
C GLU A 65 -1.44 2.33 -10.49
N LEU A 66 -2.77 2.29 -10.64
CA LEU A 66 -3.69 3.18 -9.93
C LEU A 66 -3.68 2.92 -8.42
N LEU A 67 -3.74 1.65 -8.00
CA LEU A 67 -3.69 1.28 -6.58
C LEU A 67 -2.36 1.70 -5.95
N VAL A 68 -1.24 1.36 -6.60
CA VAL A 68 0.09 1.76 -6.14
C VAL A 68 0.21 3.28 -6.02
N LYS A 69 -0.39 4.04 -6.95
CA LYS A 69 -0.38 5.50 -6.91
C LYS A 69 -1.21 6.05 -5.74
N GLU A 70 -2.37 5.47 -5.47
CA GLU A 70 -3.23 5.82 -4.33
C GLU A 70 -2.51 5.55 -3.01
N ASP A 71 -1.95 4.34 -2.84
CA ASP A 71 -1.16 3.95 -1.68
C ASP A 71 0.04 4.90 -1.47
N ASN A 72 0.78 5.20 -2.54
CA ASN A 72 1.89 6.16 -2.47
C ASN A 72 1.43 7.55 -2.01
N ASN A 73 0.24 7.98 -2.42
CA ASN A 73 -0.30 9.28 -2.02
C ASN A 73 -0.72 9.27 -0.54
N GLU A 74 -1.34 8.19 -0.08
CA GLU A 74 -1.69 8.00 1.33
C GLU A 74 -0.43 7.99 2.21
N LEU A 75 0.61 7.27 1.81
CA LEU A 75 1.89 7.22 2.51
C LEU A 75 2.57 8.59 2.58
N LYS A 76 2.51 9.40 1.50
CA LYS A 76 3.03 10.77 1.50
C LYS A 76 2.30 11.67 2.49
N CYS A 77 0.97 11.60 2.51
CA CYS A 77 0.16 12.34 3.47
C CYS A 77 0.47 11.93 4.92
N GLU A 78 0.58 10.63 5.17
CA GLU A 78 0.90 10.11 6.50
C GLU A 78 2.32 10.49 6.95
N LEU A 79 3.29 10.48 6.04
CA LEU A 79 4.65 10.95 6.33
C LEU A 79 4.65 12.43 6.72
N GLN A 80 3.99 13.29 5.92
CA GLN A 80 3.87 14.72 6.22
C GLN A 80 3.22 14.97 7.59
N ARG A 81 2.16 14.21 7.93
CA ARG A 81 1.50 14.29 9.23
C ARG A 81 2.45 13.92 10.37
N LYS A 82 3.27 12.89 10.18
CA LYS A 82 4.28 12.47 11.16
C LYS A 82 5.41 13.50 11.32
N ASP A 83 5.89 14.09 10.23
CA ASP A 83 6.91 15.14 10.28
C ASP A 83 6.43 16.36 11.06
N GLU A 84 5.17 16.78 10.82
CA GLU A 84 4.54 17.85 11.57
C GLU A 84 4.39 17.51 13.06
N LEU A 85 4.06 16.26 13.38
CA LEU A 85 3.98 15.80 14.77
C LEU A 85 5.35 15.84 15.44
N LEU A 86 6.39 15.33 14.77
CA LEU A 86 7.77 15.37 15.27
C LEU A 86 8.23 16.80 15.51
N ARG A 87 7.97 17.71 14.56
CA ARG A 87 8.28 19.13 14.68
C ARG A 87 7.71 19.73 15.97
N ARG A 88 6.42 19.50 16.25
CA ARG A 88 5.77 19.96 17.50
C ARG A 88 6.42 19.39 18.75
N HIS A 89 6.86 18.12 18.71
CA HIS A 89 7.58 17.51 19.84
C HIS A 89 8.94 18.17 20.04
N TYR A 90 9.71 18.42 18.97
CA TYR A 90 10.98 19.14 19.05
C TYR A 90 10.81 20.56 19.59
N ASP A 91 9.75 21.27 19.20
CA ASP A 91 9.44 22.60 19.74
C ASP A 91 9.18 22.55 21.24
N LYS A 92 8.42 21.55 21.72
CA LYS A 92 8.16 21.33 23.15
C LYS A 92 9.42 20.99 23.92
N VAL A 93 10.25 20.11 23.37
CA VAL A 93 11.55 19.76 23.95
C VAL A 93 12.42 21.02 24.07
N THR A 94 12.48 21.85 23.04
CA THR A 94 13.23 23.11 23.06
C THR A 94 12.70 24.07 24.12
N GLN A 95 11.37 24.22 24.24
CA GLN A 95 10.74 25.02 25.29
C GLN A 95 11.13 24.53 26.70
N TRP A 96 11.07 23.22 26.93
CA TRP A 96 11.44 22.65 28.23
C TRP A 96 12.93 22.82 28.55
N HIS A 97 13.82 22.68 27.56
CA HIS A 97 15.22 22.98 27.74
C HIS A 97 15.46 24.45 28.11
N GLY A 98 14.76 25.39 27.46
CA GLY A 98 14.82 26.82 27.81
C GLY A 98 14.38 27.09 29.25
N LEU A 99 13.23 26.55 29.66
CA LEU A 99 12.72 26.70 31.03
C LEU A 99 13.69 26.13 32.09
N LEU A 100 14.34 25.00 31.80
CA LEU A 100 15.35 24.42 32.68
C LEU A 100 16.59 25.32 32.80
N ALA A 101 17.05 25.91 31.70
CA ALA A 101 18.18 26.83 31.69
C ALA A 101 17.88 28.09 32.51
N ASP A 102 16.68 28.66 32.38
CA ASP A 102 16.23 29.82 33.16
C ASP A 102 16.20 29.52 34.66
N LEU A 103 15.72 28.32 35.04
CA LEU A 103 15.66 27.88 36.43
C LEU A 103 17.07 27.72 37.04
N GLN A 104 18.01 27.17 36.28
CA GLN A 104 19.42 27.05 36.68
C GLN A 104 20.09 28.42 36.80
N GLY A 105 19.83 29.35 35.88
CA GLY A 105 20.31 30.73 35.95
C GLY A 105 19.79 31.47 37.19
N HIS A 106 18.50 31.31 37.51
CA HIS A 106 17.88 31.90 38.70
C HIS A 106 18.42 31.32 40.02
N THR A 107 18.72 30.01 40.06
CA THR A 107 19.33 29.39 41.26
C THR A 107 20.78 29.84 41.47
N VAL A 108 21.55 30.05 40.40
CA VAL A 108 22.91 30.60 40.49
C VAL A 108 22.89 32.08 40.90
N TYR A 109 21.97 32.88 40.37
CA TYR A 109 21.83 34.29 40.74
C TYR A 109 21.43 34.47 42.21
N ASN A 110 20.47 33.68 42.72
CA ASN A 110 20.06 33.73 44.13
C ASN A 110 21.18 33.27 45.09
N LYS A 111 22.00 32.29 44.69
CA LYS A 111 23.09 31.78 45.55
C LYS A 111 24.26 32.76 45.68
N CYS A 112 24.45 33.66 44.71
CA CYS A 112 25.50 34.67 44.75
C CYS A 112 25.13 35.90 45.62
N GLN A 113 23.84 36.25 45.73
CA GLN A 113 23.38 37.34 46.59
C GLN A 113 23.29 37.00 48.08
N GLN A 114 23.41 35.72 48.46
CA GLN A 114 23.30 35.27 49.86
C GLN A 114 24.63 34.79 50.46
N GLN A 115 25.76 35.33 50.01
CA GLN A 115 27.07 35.13 50.65
C GLN A 115 27.53 36.39 51.39
N SER A 116 27.04 36.54 52.61
CA SER A 116 27.66 37.33 53.68
C SER A 116 27.45 36.66 55.04
N ALA A 117 28.02 35.47 55.25
CA ALA A 117 28.27 34.92 56.59
C ALA A 117 29.44 33.91 56.58
N PRO A 118 30.23 33.79 57.67
CA PRO A 118 31.56 33.15 57.65
C PRO A 118 31.52 31.61 57.74
N PRO A 119 32.67 30.93 57.55
CA PRO A 119 32.71 29.50 57.29
C PRO A 119 32.67 28.66 58.58
N ALA A 120 31.81 27.65 58.61
CA ALA A 120 31.90 26.54 59.56
C ALA A 120 32.41 25.30 58.84
N LEU A 121 33.59 24.83 59.26
CA LEU A 121 34.19 23.57 58.88
C LEU A 121 33.29 22.41 59.35
N GLN A 122 32.85 21.55 58.42
CA GLN A 122 32.59 20.16 58.78
C GLN A 122 32.74 19.21 57.59
N GLN A 123 33.19 18.02 57.96
CA GLN A 123 34.01 17.09 57.22
C GLN A 123 33.13 15.99 56.61
N ALA A 124 33.45 15.63 55.36
CA ALA A 124 33.27 14.33 54.71
C ALA A 124 32.08 13.43 55.08
N ALA A 125 31.15 13.26 54.13
CA ALA A 125 30.71 11.95 53.64
C ALA A 125 30.00 12.11 52.29
N SER A 126 30.60 11.60 51.22
CA SER A 126 30.00 11.56 49.88
C SER A 126 28.85 10.55 49.82
N PRO A 127 27.69 10.88 49.23
CA PRO A 127 26.83 9.88 48.62
C PRO A 127 27.21 9.76 47.14
N MET A 128 27.61 8.54 46.79
CA MET A 128 27.73 7.97 45.46
C MET A 128 26.60 8.43 44.50
N PRO A 129 26.88 8.74 43.22
CA PRO A 129 25.83 9.12 42.28
C PRO A 129 24.95 7.90 41.97
N GLN A 130 23.68 7.95 42.36
CA GLN A 130 22.68 6.97 41.93
C GLN A 130 22.42 7.13 40.42
N PRO A 131 22.45 6.04 39.62
CA PRO A 131 22.02 6.12 38.24
C PRO A 131 20.49 6.33 38.19
N CYS A 132 20.13 7.37 37.45
CA CYS A 132 18.79 7.88 37.24
C CYS A 132 17.81 6.78 36.78
N ALA A 133 16.69 6.61 37.49
CA ALA A 133 15.67 5.57 37.28
C ALA A 133 15.08 5.51 35.84
N VAL A 134 15.25 6.57 35.05
CA VAL A 134 14.81 6.63 33.64
C VAL A 134 15.54 5.60 32.78
N GLN A 135 16.83 5.35 33.03
CA GLN A 135 17.65 4.45 32.21
C GLN A 135 17.21 2.98 32.36
N GLN A 136 16.67 2.61 33.52
CA GLN A 136 16.21 1.25 33.82
C GLN A 136 14.91 0.89 33.07
N SER A 137 14.00 1.86 32.92
CA SER A 137 12.72 1.66 32.21
C SER A 137 12.88 1.45 30.70
N VAL A 138 13.85 2.14 30.10
CA VAL A 138 14.15 2.02 28.66
C VAL A 138 14.78 0.67 28.39
N GLN A 139 15.71 0.23 29.23
CA GLN A 139 16.37 -1.07 29.08
C GLN A 139 15.42 -2.26 29.26
N ALA A 140 14.46 -2.16 30.19
CA ALA A 140 13.40 -3.17 30.36
C ALA A 140 12.49 -3.28 29.11
N ARG A 141 12.15 -2.15 28.47
CA ARG A 141 11.37 -2.16 27.22
C ARG A 141 12.11 -2.81 26.05
N TYR A 142 13.41 -2.56 25.91
CA TYR A 142 14.22 -3.19 24.86
C TYR A 142 14.32 -4.71 25.05
N ALA A 143 14.49 -5.18 26.29
CA ALA A 143 14.50 -6.61 26.59
C ALA A 143 13.17 -7.30 26.26
N GLN A 144 12.04 -6.66 26.60
CA GLN A 144 10.71 -7.19 26.30
C GLN A 144 10.42 -7.23 24.80
N ALA A 145 10.82 -6.20 24.04
CA ALA A 145 10.67 -6.17 22.58
C ALA A 145 11.50 -7.26 21.89
N GLN A 146 12.71 -7.51 22.37
CA GLN A 146 13.58 -8.54 21.81
C GLN A 146 13.04 -9.96 22.05
N GLN A 147 12.41 -10.20 23.21
CA GLN A 147 11.79 -11.49 23.52
C GLN A 147 10.55 -11.77 22.65
N MET A 148 9.74 -10.75 22.37
CA MET A 148 8.58 -10.89 21.47
C MET A 148 8.99 -11.14 20.02
N ALA A 149 10.05 -10.47 19.54
CA ALA A 149 10.59 -10.71 18.20
C ALA A 149 11.14 -12.14 18.04
N ALA A 150 11.87 -12.65 19.05
CA ALA A 150 12.35 -14.03 19.05
C ALA A 150 11.20 -15.05 19.07
N ALA A 151 10.15 -14.81 19.85
CA ALA A 151 8.97 -15.68 19.90
C ALA A 151 8.23 -15.74 18.55
N GLN A 152 8.11 -14.60 17.85
CA GLN A 152 7.47 -14.55 16.53
C GLN A 152 8.26 -15.34 15.48
N GLN A 153 9.58 -15.26 15.52
CA GLN A 153 10.44 -16.00 14.59
C GLN A 153 10.38 -17.52 14.83
N ALA A 154 10.31 -17.94 16.11
CA ALA A 154 10.12 -19.35 16.47
C ALA A 154 8.75 -19.91 16.04
N ALA A 155 7.68 -19.11 16.13
CA ALA A 155 6.35 -19.53 15.69
C ALA A 155 6.28 -19.79 14.18
N LEU A 156 6.94 -18.94 13.38
CA LEU A 156 7.00 -19.10 11.92
C LEU A 156 7.77 -20.36 11.50
N GLN A 157 8.83 -20.71 12.24
CA GLN A 157 9.60 -21.92 11.97
C GLN A 157 8.79 -23.20 12.27
N GLN A 158 7.95 -23.19 13.32
CA GLN A 158 7.03 -24.31 13.58
C GLN A 158 5.96 -24.45 12.49
N GLN A 159 5.43 -23.35 11.95
CA GLN A 159 4.43 -23.40 10.89
C GLN A 159 5.02 -23.95 9.57
N ALA A 160 6.29 -23.64 9.27
CA ALA A 160 6.98 -24.16 8.08
C ALA A 160 7.17 -25.68 8.10
N LEU A 161 7.47 -26.27 9.27
CA LEU A 161 7.60 -27.73 9.42
C LEU A 161 6.26 -28.45 9.22
N GLN A 162 5.15 -27.85 9.63
CA GLN A 162 3.83 -28.45 9.49
C GLN A 162 3.37 -28.50 8.01
N GLN A 163 3.78 -27.54 7.18
CA GLN A 163 3.45 -27.54 5.74
C GLN A 163 4.20 -28.59 4.92
N GLN A 164 5.35 -29.10 5.38
CA GLN A 164 6.09 -30.12 4.64
C GLN A 164 5.46 -31.51 4.74
N GLN A 165 4.56 -31.74 5.71
CA GLN A 165 3.87 -33.02 5.89
C GLN A 165 2.52 -33.11 5.18
N VAL A 166 2.07 -32.07 4.48
CA VAL A 166 0.81 -32.16 3.72
C VAL A 166 1.02 -33.10 2.52
N PRO A 167 0.31 -34.24 2.45
CA PRO A 167 0.45 -35.18 1.34
C PRO A 167 0.14 -34.47 0.02
N ARG A 168 1.06 -34.56 -0.94
CA ARG A 168 0.90 -33.99 -2.27
C ARG A 168 -0.41 -34.53 -2.88
N PRO A 169 -1.35 -33.67 -3.31
CA PRO A 169 -2.59 -34.14 -3.92
C PRO A 169 -2.25 -34.93 -5.20
N PRO A 170 -2.96 -36.04 -5.47
CA PRO A 170 -2.68 -36.88 -6.61
C PRO A 170 -2.85 -36.09 -7.90
N HIS A 171 -1.86 -36.22 -8.79
CA HIS A 171 -1.86 -35.61 -10.11
C HIS A 171 -3.07 -36.11 -10.91
N PRO A 172 -3.80 -35.23 -11.64
CA PRO A 172 -4.89 -35.68 -12.49
C PRO A 172 -4.36 -36.57 -13.63
N PRO A 173 -5.15 -37.57 -14.08
CA PRO A 173 -4.74 -38.49 -15.13
C PRO A 173 -4.51 -37.74 -16.45
N ALA A 174 -3.45 -38.12 -17.16
CA ALA A 174 -3.16 -37.60 -18.49
C ALA A 174 -4.30 -37.97 -19.45
N TYR A 175 -4.84 -36.97 -20.15
CA TYR A 175 -5.86 -37.19 -21.16
C TYR A 175 -5.30 -38.01 -22.34
N PRO A 176 -6.07 -38.96 -22.89
CA PRO A 176 -5.62 -39.76 -24.03
C PRO A 176 -5.52 -38.91 -25.29
N ALA A 177 -4.47 -39.18 -26.08
CA ALA A 177 -4.23 -38.57 -27.38
C ALA A 177 -5.39 -38.83 -28.34
N GLY A 178 -5.88 -37.77 -29.00
CA GLY A 178 -6.99 -37.83 -29.94
C GLY A 178 -6.69 -38.71 -31.17
N PRO A 179 -7.73 -39.20 -31.88
CA PRO A 179 -7.55 -40.07 -33.03
C PRO A 179 -6.99 -39.30 -34.22
N GLN A 180 -5.89 -39.82 -34.78
CA GLN A 180 -5.34 -39.42 -36.08
C GLN A 180 -6.40 -39.68 -37.17
N ARG A 181 -6.89 -38.61 -37.81
CA ARG A 181 -7.62 -38.75 -39.07
C ARG A 181 -6.62 -38.94 -40.20
N ARG A 182 -6.81 -40.04 -40.94
CA ARG A 182 -6.18 -40.35 -42.21
C ARG A 182 -7.04 -39.83 -43.36
#